data_AF-A0A0L6WUB3-F1
#
_entry.id   AF-A0A0L6WUB3-F1
#
_cell.length_a   1.000
_cell.length_b   1.000
_cell.length_c   1.000
_cell.angle_alpha   90.00
_cell.angle_beta   90.00
_cell.angle_gamma   90.00
#
_symmetry.space_group_name_H-M   'P 1'
#
loop_
_entity.id
_entity.type
_entity.pdbx_description
1 polymer ?
#
loop_
_entity_poly.entity_id
_entity_poly.type
_entity_poly.pdbx_seq_one_letter_code
_entity_poly.pdbx_strand_id
1 'polypeptide(L)' 'MICQCINPIQKDWVSKLPAIEFAINTARSESTGYSPFFLNYGRLPCLMIWNSASKNEYPGVHVFAQCSKTIIMDAHDCIL' A
#
# COMPACT_ATOMS: atom_id res chain seq x y z
N MET A 1 13.37 -10.42 -1.77
CA MET A 1 12.45 -9.35 -1.37
C MET A 1 11.04 -9.86 -1.11
N ILE A 2 10.28 -10.37 -2.09
CA ILE A 2 8.92 -10.91 -1.83
C ILE A 2 8.92 -12.02 -0.77
N CYS A 3 9.85 -12.98 -0.87
CA CYS A 3 9.97 -14.07 0.12
C CYS A 3 10.32 -13.60 1.54
N GLN A 4 10.82 -12.36 1.71
CA GLN A 4 11.14 -11.78 3.02
C GLN A 4 9.92 -11.08 3.64
N CYS A 5 8.87 -10.83 2.86
CA CYS A 5 7.67 -10.11 3.28
C CYS A 5 6.45 -11.04 3.49
N ILE A 6 6.64 -12.35 3.33
CA ILE A 6 5.61 -13.39 3.47
C ILE A 6 5.95 -14.29 4.65
N ASN A 7 4.95 -15.00 5.18
CA ASN A 7 5.16 -15.93 6.27
C ASN A 7 6.08 -17.10 5.86
N PRO A 8 6.73 -17.79 6.82
CA PRO A 8 7.62 -18.92 6.52
C PRO A 8 6.94 -20.07 5.77
N ILE A 9 5.62 -20.19 5.88
CA ILE A 9 4.80 -21.21 5.23
C ILE A 9 4.48 -20.81 3.77
N GLN A 10 4.81 -19.58 3.37
CA GLN A 10 4.62 -18.98 2.05
C GLN A 10 3.19 -19.07 1.52
N LYS A 11 2.19 -19.03 2.40
CA LYS A 11 0.76 -19.14 2.02
C LYS A 11 0.03 -17.81 1.93
N ASP A 12 0.58 -16.75 2.51
CA ASP A 12 -0.04 -15.42 2.58
C ASP A 12 0.41 -14.47 1.48
N TRP A 13 1.24 -14.94 0.53
CA TRP A 13 1.85 -14.08 -0.50
C TRP A 13 0.84 -13.27 -1.31
N VAL A 14 -0.31 -13.87 -1.67
CA VAL A 14 -1.39 -13.19 -2.41
C VAL A 14 -1.89 -11.98 -1.62
N SER A 15 -2.16 -12.15 -0.32
CA SER A 15 -2.65 -11.07 0.54
C SER A 15 -1.61 -9.97 0.80
N LYS A 16 -0.32 -10.29 0.66
CA LYS A 16 0.80 -9.36 0.85
C LYS A 16 1.17 -8.62 -0.44
N LEU A 17 0.82 -9.18 -1.60
CA LEU A 17 1.24 -8.69 -2.91
C LEU A 17 0.92 -7.20 -3.12
N PRO A 18 -0.30 -6.69 -2.84
CA PRO A 18 -0.60 -5.28 -3.08
C PRO A 18 0.25 -4.32 -2.23
N ALA A 19 0.53 -4.70 -0.99
CA ALA A 19 1.37 -3.89 -0.10
C ALA A 19 2.84 -3.89 -0.55
N ILE A 20 3.33 -5.03 -1.03
CA ILE A 20 4.69 -5.15 -1.57
C ILE A 20 4.83 -4.33 -2.85
N GLU A 21 3.88 -4.46 -3.78
CA GLU A 21 3.84 -3.67 -5.01
C GLU A 21 3.84 -2.17 -4.73
N PHE A 22 2.95 -1.73 -3.83
CA PHE A 22 2.90 -0.32 -3.42
C PHE A 22 4.23 0.16 -2.85
N ALA A 23 4.88 -0.63 -1.99
CA ALA A 23 6.18 -0.28 -1.43
C ALA A 23 7.26 -0.14 -2.52
N ILE A 24 7.29 -1.05 -3.50
CA ILE A 24 8.24 -1.00 -4.61
C ILE A 24 8.00 0.23 -5.48
N ASN A 25 6.75 0.48 -5.87
CA ASN A 25 6.39 1.56 -6.78
C ASN A 25 6.59 2.95 -6.14
N THR A 26 6.52 3.05 -4.81
CA THR A 26 6.74 4.31 -4.08
C THR A 26 8.18 4.51 -3.61
N ALA A 27 9.00 3.46 -3.56
CA ALA A 27 10.40 3.56 -3.17
C ALA A 27 11.23 4.37 -4.17
N ARG A 28 12.10 5.24 -3.65
CA ARG A 28 13.04 6.01 -4.45
C ARG A 28 14.16 5.10 -4.96
N SER A 29 14.42 5.16 -6.26
CA SER A 29 15.59 4.51 -6.87
C SER A 29 16.85 5.36 -6.66
N GLU A 30 17.97 4.74 -6.31
CA GLU A 30 19.25 5.44 -6.15
C GLU A 30 19.80 5.96 -7.49
N SER A 31 19.61 5.22 -8.59
CA SER A 31 20.17 5.59 -9.89
C SER A 31 19.43 6.75 -10.55
N THR A 32 18.10 6.81 -10.40
CA THR A 32 17.29 7.87 -11.01
C THR A 32 16.91 8.97 -10.03
N GLY A 33 16.97 8.71 -8.73
CA GLY A 33 16.54 9.65 -7.69
C GLY A 33 15.02 9.79 -7.55
N TYR A 34 14.23 9.07 -8.33
CA TYR A 34 12.76 9.13 -8.33
C TYR A 34 12.15 7.76 -8.05
N SER A 35 10.89 7.75 -7.62
CA SER A 35 10.11 6.51 -7.53
C SER A 35 9.41 6.21 -8.86
N PRO A 36 9.18 4.93 -9.20
CA PRO A 36 8.41 4.56 -10.39
C PRO A 36 7.03 5.24 -10.44
N PHE A 37 6.33 5.32 -9.31
CA PHE A 37 5.02 5.96 -9.24
C PHE A 37 5.09 7.46 -9.58
N PHE A 38 6.11 8.17 -9.04
CA PHE A 38 6.31 9.57 -9.37
C PHE A 38 6.62 9.75 -10.86
N LEU A 39 7.41 8.86 -11.47
CA LEU A 39 7.74 8.95 -12.89
C LEU A 39 6.52 8.71 -13.80
N ASN A 40 5.58 7.85 -13.39
CA ASN A 40 4.37 7.58 -14.19
C ASN A 40 3.27 8.64 -13.99
N TYR A 41 3.08 9.15 -12.76
CA TYR A 41 1.92 9.98 -12.42
C TYR A 41 2.27 11.43 -12.05
N GLY A 42 3.55 11.79 -11.96
CA GLY A 42 4.02 13.13 -11.58
C GLY A 42 3.76 13.52 -10.12
N ARG A 43 3.20 12.62 -9.31
CA ARG A 43 2.91 12.82 -7.88
C ARG A 43 3.07 11.52 -7.12
N LEU A 44 3.45 11.60 -5.85
CA LEU A 44 3.42 10.46 -4.94
C LEU A 44 2.01 10.28 -4.36
N PRO A 45 1.58 9.04 -4.08
CA PRO A 45 0.35 8.80 -3.34
C PRO A 45 0.54 9.30 -1.90
N CYS A 46 -0.52 9.83 -1.28
CA CYS A 46 -0.50 10.09 0.15
C CYS A 46 -0.23 8.78 0.88
N LEU A 47 0.83 8.74 1.70
CA LEU A 47 1.15 7.58 2.52
C LEU A 47 -0.07 7.23 3.37
N MET A 48 -0.61 6.01 3.23
CA MET A 48 -1.65 5.47 4.11
C MET A 48 -1.05 5.19 5.49
N ILE A 49 -0.74 6.25 6.24
CA ILE A 49 -0.33 6.14 7.64
C ILE A 49 -1.62 5.98 8.46
N TRP A 50 -2.04 4.73 8.66
CA TRP A 50 -3.22 4.42 9.48
C TRP A 50 -2.95 4.22 10.97
N ASN A 51 -1.67 4.19 11.37
CA ASN A 51 -1.28 3.73 12.70
C ASN A 51 -1.15 4.84 13.76
N SER A 52 -1.71 6.03 13.55
CA SER A 52 -1.84 7.03 14.61
C SER A 52 -3.22 7.03 15.27
N ALA A 53 -3.88 5.87 15.29
CA ALA A 53 -5.07 5.62 16.08
C ALA A 53 -4.74 5.77 17.58
N SER A 54 -4.84 6.98 18.12
CA SER A 54 -4.92 7.18 19.56
C SER A 54 -6.13 6.39 20.08
N LYS A 55 -6.05 5.86 21.31
CA LYS A 55 -7.06 4.99 21.97
C LYS A 55 -8.53 5.50 21.93
N ASN A 56 -8.75 6.75 21.53
CA ASN A 56 -10.05 7.41 21.36
C ASN A 56 -10.60 7.38 19.92
N GLU A 57 -10.15 6.45 19.08
CA GLU A 57 -10.57 6.42 17.68
C GLU A 57 -12.06 6.07 17.52
N TYR A 58 -12.82 6.95 16.88
CA TYR A 58 -14.24 6.76 16.63
C TYR A 58 -14.44 5.58 15.67
N PRO A 59 -15.29 4.58 16.01
CA PRO A 59 -15.48 3.37 15.20
C PRO A 59 -15.83 3.65 13.73
N GLY A 60 -16.60 4.72 13.49
CA GLY A 60 -16.99 5.15 12.14
C GLY A 60 -15.82 5.62 11.28
N VAL A 61 -14.80 6.24 11.89
CA VAL A 61 -13.59 6.64 11.17
C VAL A 61 -12.86 5.39 10.73
N HIS A 62 -12.62 4.43 11.63
CA HIS A 62 -11.94 3.17 11.27
C HIS A 62 -12.65 2.40 10.13
N VAL A 63 -13.98 2.29 10.18
CA VAL A 63 -14.76 1.62 9.12
C VAL A 63 -14.66 2.35 7.79
N PHE A 64 -14.82 3.67 7.77
CA PHE A 64 -14.68 4.47 6.55
C PHE A 64 -13.29 4.31 5.94
N ALA A 65 -12.29 4.26 6.81
CA ALA A 65 -10.91 4.21 6.44
C ALA A 65 -10.56 2.83 5.86
N GLN A 66 -10.98 1.74 6.51
CA GLN A 66 -10.90 0.39 5.93
C GLN A 66 -11.67 0.26 4.60
N CYS A 67 -12.85 0.85 4.49
CA CYS A 67 -13.63 0.83 3.24
C CYS A 67 -12.89 1.57 2.11
N SER A 68 -12.33 2.75 2.40
CA SER A 68 -11.52 3.52 1.46
C SER A 68 -10.31 2.72 0.98
N LYS A 69 -9.66 1.97 1.88
CA LYS A 69 -8.58 1.05 1.51
C LYS A 69 -9.05 0.00 0.50
N THR A 70 -10.15 -0.69 0.81
CA THR A 70 -10.70 -1.75 -0.05
C THR A 70 -11.09 -1.20 -1.41
N ILE A 71 -11.72 -0.03 -1.48
CA ILE A 71 -12.12 0.61 -2.74
C ILE A 71 -10.90 0.97 -3.60
N ILE A 72 -9.84 1.51 -2.99
CA ILE A 72 -8.61 1.85 -3.73
C ILE A 72 -7.93 0.59 -4.26
N MET A 73 -7.93 -0.50 -3.48
CA MET A 73 -7.38 -1.79 -3.90
C MET A 73 -8.21 -2.41 -5.04
N ASP A 74 -9.54 -2.45 -4.90
CA ASP A 74 -10.44 -2.93 -5.96
C ASP A 74 -10.32 -2.11 -7.25
N ALA A 75 -10.24 -0.77 -7.12
CA ALA A 75 -10.08 0.11 -8.27
C ALA A 75 -8.75 -0.13 -8.99
N HIS A 76 -7.69 -0.46 -8.26
CA HIS A 76 -6.41 -0.84 -8.83
C HIS A 76 -6.51 -2.17 -9.59
N ASP A 77 -7.12 -3.20 -8.96
CA ASP A 77 -7.31 -4.51 -9.57
C ASP A 77 -8.24 -4.49 -10.80
N CYS A 78 -9.11 -3.48 -10.92
CA CYS A 78 -9.97 -3.29 -12.10
C CYS A 78 -9.27 -2.62 -13.30
N ILE A 79 -8.11 -1.98 -13.09
CA ILE A 79 -7.38 -1.25 -14.15
C ILE A 79 -6.34 -2.14 -14.86
N LEU A 80 -5.85 -3.18 -14.17
CA LEU A 80 -4.93 -4.19 -14.71
C LEU A 80 -5.70 -5.32 -15.43
#